data_AF-A0A950MKV5-F1
#
_entry.id   AF-A0A950MKV5-F1
#
_cell.length_a   1.000
_cell.length_b   1.000
_cell.length_c   1.000
_cell.angle_alpha   90.00
_cell.angle_beta   90.00
_cell.angle_gamma   90.00
#
_symmetry.space_group_name_H-M   'P 1'
#
loop_
_entity.id
_entity.type
_entity.pdbx_description
1 polymer ?
#
loop_
_entity_poly.entity_id
_entity_poly.type
_entity_poly.pdbx_seq_one_letter_code
_entity_poly.pdbx_strand_id
1 'polypeptide(L)'
;MWFVVLVLAGFAVAALAGVLGGALRKVEPEARLESGAGIPGVDAGVLLSLRRGRDEAWTRRPWPYIRDRLTFPPLDAPVVNVSSAVSEGKVYRVDPAALTCSCKYFLLRGARAEVGSKERLCRHLRQVYADRGVLAPVVKMVLLDDVHFCETDQLWSGEVEGVPVAIAWREGDPWVAIYTQSNQLNQEPEFQRYNFHLDRACWADGRMPKYNATAIRQMLADWFGDQRLSA
;
A
#
# COMPACT_ATOMS: atom_id res chain seq x y z
N MET A 1 0.47 18.58 47.60
CA MET A 1 -0.26 17.37 48.05
C MET A 1 -1.04 16.69 46.92
N TRP A 2 -1.78 17.42 46.08
CA TRP A 2 -2.61 16.85 44.99
C TRP A 2 -1.85 16.06 43.91
N PHE A 3 -0.62 16.46 43.56
CA PHE A 3 0.19 15.76 42.56
C PHE A 3 0.60 14.33 42.99
N VAL A 4 0.86 14.13 44.28
CA VAL A 4 1.24 12.81 44.81
C VAL A 4 0.05 11.85 44.78
N VAL A 5 -1.16 12.36 45.04
CA VAL A 5 -2.40 11.57 44.96
C VAL A 5 -2.67 11.09 43.54
N LEU A 6 -2.44 11.93 42.52
CA LEU A 6 -2.63 11.56 41.12
C LEU A 6 -1.62 10.51 40.63
N VAL A 7 -0.36 10.63 41.06
CA VAL A 7 0.67 9.63 40.72
C VAL A 7 0.37 8.29 41.38
N LEU A 8 -0.02 8.28 42.66
CA LEU A 8 -0.39 7.05 43.36
C LEU A 8 -1.66 6.40 42.78
N ALA A 9 -2.65 7.20 42.37
CA ALA A 9 -3.82 6.69 41.66
C ALA A 9 -3.46 6.05 40.30
N GLY A 10 -2.53 6.66 39.55
CA GLY A 10 -2.02 6.10 38.30
C GLY A 10 -1.32 4.74 38.48
N PHE A 11 -0.49 4.60 39.51
CA PHE A 11 0.16 3.31 39.83
C PHE A 11 -0.84 2.24 40.29
N ALA A 12 -1.88 2.61 41.05
CA ALA A 12 -2.92 1.68 41.48
C ALA A 12 -3.73 1.13 40.29
N VAL A 13 -4.06 1.98 39.31
CA VAL A 13 -4.78 1.57 38.09
C VAL A 13 -3.92 0.65 37.21
N ALA A 14 -2.63 0.94 37.05
CA ALA A 14 -1.71 0.09 36.30
C ALA A 14 -1.49 -1.28 36.97
N ALA A 15 -1.42 -1.33 38.30
CA ALA A 15 -1.32 -2.58 39.04
C ALA A 15 -2.59 -3.44 38.89
N LEU A 16 -3.78 -2.84 38.94
CA LEU A 16 -5.05 -3.55 38.72
C LEU A 16 -5.15 -4.15 37.31
N ALA A 17 -4.71 -3.42 36.29
CA ALA A 17 -4.71 -3.90 34.90
C ALA A 17 -3.72 -5.07 34.70
N GLY A 18 -2.57 -5.04 35.37
CA GLY A 18 -1.59 -6.14 35.36
C GLY A 18 -2.10 -7.42 36.04
N VAL A 19 -2.83 -7.28 37.16
CA VAL A 19 -3.40 -8.42 37.90
C VAL A 19 -4.58 -9.05 37.14
N LEU A 20 -5.46 -8.25 36.53
CA LEU A 20 -6.57 -8.74 35.72
C LEU A 20 -6.12 -9.32 34.37
N GLY A 21 -5.10 -8.72 33.73
CA GLY A 21 -4.51 -9.23 32.49
C GLY A 21 -3.69 -10.52 32.68
N GLY A 22 -3.12 -10.73 33.88
CA GLY A 22 -2.38 -11.95 34.23
C GLY A 22 -3.28 -13.13 34.60
N ALA A 23 -4.47 -12.88 35.17
CA ALA A 23 -5.42 -13.94 35.54
C ALA A 23 -6.13 -14.60 34.34
N LEU A 24 -6.11 -13.96 33.16
CA LEU A 24 -6.67 -14.51 31.91
C LEU A 24 -5.64 -15.29 31.07
N ARG A 25 -4.39 -15.41 31.53
CA ARG A 25 -3.36 -16.25 30.90
C ARG A 25 -2.96 -17.38 31.83
N LYS A 26 -3.69 -18.49 31.76
CA LYS A 26 -3.09 -19.79 32.06
C LYS A 26 -3.85 -20.95 31.45
N VAL A 27 -3.05 -21.89 30.96
CA VAL A 27 -3.32 -23.27 30.51
C VAL A 27 -3.63 -23.43 29.00
N GLU A 28 -2.55 -23.52 28.22
CA GLU A 28 -2.42 -24.58 27.20
C GLU A 28 -2.63 -25.95 27.85
N PRO A 29 -3.20 -26.91 27.10
CA PRO A 29 -2.64 -28.25 27.15
C PRO A 29 -2.23 -28.70 25.73
N GLU A 30 -0.95 -29.02 25.60
CA GLU A 30 -0.49 -29.96 24.59
C GLU A 30 -1.13 -31.34 24.82
N ALA A 31 -1.28 -32.06 23.70
CA ALA A 31 -1.52 -33.48 23.54
C ALA A 31 -2.95 -34.03 23.76
N ARG A 32 -3.67 -34.23 22.64
CA ARG A 32 -4.00 -35.59 22.19
C ARG A 32 -4.55 -35.60 20.75
N LEU A 33 -3.80 -36.24 19.86
CA LEU A 33 -4.33 -36.87 18.67
C LEU A 33 -5.30 -37.98 19.10
N GLU A 34 -6.61 -37.71 19.09
CA GLU A 34 -7.64 -38.75 19.04
C GLU A 34 -8.76 -38.30 18.10
N SER A 35 -8.69 -38.83 16.87
CA SER A 35 -9.80 -39.44 16.13
C SER A 35 -11.23 -39.00 16.50
N GLY A 36 -11.86 -38.27 15.57
CA GLY A 36 -13.22 -38.58 15.13
C GLY A 36 -14.37 -37.78 15.77
N ALA A 37 -14.74 -36.66 15.12
CA ALA A 37 -16.13 -36.27 14.92
C ALA A 37 -16.19 -35.27 13.76
N GLY A 38 -16.69 -35.72 12.60
CA GLY A 38 -16.61 -35.01 11.33
C GLY A 38 -17.51 -33.78 11.21
N ILE A 39 -16.94 -32.73 10.64
CA ILE A 39 -17.66 -31.79 9.78
C ILE A 39 -17.22 -32.12 8.35
N PRO A 40 -18.13 -32.44 7.42
CA PRO A 40 -17.75 -32.89 6.09
C PRO A 40 -17.26 -31.70 5.24
N GLY A 41 -16.01 -31.83 4.79
CA GLY A 41 -15.68 -31.56 3.39
C GLY A 41 -15.29 -30.13 3.01
N VAL A 42 -14.33 -29.52 3.70
CA VAL A 42 -13.39 -28.63 3.00
C VAL A 42 -11.99 -28.90 3.54
N ASP A 43 -11.22 -29.68 2.79
CA ASP A 43 -9.81 -29.95 3.09
C ASP A 43 -9.07 -28.61 3.25
N ALA A 44 -8.36 -28.43 4.36
CA ALA A 44 -7.47 -27.27 4.53
C ALA A 44 -6.44 -27.18 3.39
N GLY A 45 -6.08 -28.33 2.81
CA GLY A 45 -5.28 -28.43 1.59
C GLY A 45 -5.99 -27.93 0.34
N VAL A 46 -7.33 -28.01 0.25
CA VAL A 46 -8.13 -27.44 -0.85
C VAL A 46 -8.25 -25.93 -0.69
N LEU A 47 -8.41 -25.40 0.53
CA LEU A 47 -8.40 -23.94 0.77
C LEU A 47 -7.03 -23.32 0.50
N LEU A 48 -5.93 -23.98 0.90
CA LEU A 48 -4.58 -23.54 0.58
C LEU A 48 -4.27 -23.69 -0.92
N SER A 49 -4.73 -24.77 -1.58
CA SER A 49 -4.59 -24.96 -3.03
C SER A 49 -5.47 -24.03 -3.86
N LEU A 50 -6.64 -23.61 -3.36
CA LEU A 50 -7.49 -22.59 -3.99
C LEU A 50 -6.89 -21.19 -3.85
N ARG A 51 -6.27 -20.89 -2.71
CA ARG A 51 -5.56 -19.63 -2.48
C ARG A 51 -4.28 -19.54 -3.31
N ARG A 52 -3.48 -20.62 -3.31
CA ARG A 52 -2.26 -20.75 -4.12
C ARG A 52 -2.57 -20.87 -5.61
N GLY A 53 -3.67 -21.50 -5.98
CA GLY A 53 -4.18 -21.58 -7.35
C GLY A 53 -4.74 -20.25 -7.85
N ARG A 54 -5.29 -19.39 -6.98
CA ARG A 54 -5.52 -17.97 -7.31
C ARG A 54 -4.16 -17.32 -7.56
N ASP A 55 -3.24 -17.34 -6.60
CA ASP A 55 -1.96 -16.65 -6.70
C ASP A 55 -1.08 -17.10 -7.89
N GLU A 56 -1.15 -18.38 -8.30
CA GLU A 56 -0.42 -18.95 -9.44
C GLU A 56 -1.15 -18.82 -10.79
N ALA A 57 -2.49 -18.67 -10.80
CA ALA A 57 -3.23 -18.44 -12.05
C ALA A 57 -2.98 -17.05 -12.65
N TRP A 58 -2.55 -16.08 -11.84
CA TRP A 58 -2.31 -14.69 -12.27
C TRP A 58 -0.91 -14.44 -12.84
N THR A 59 0.08 -15.26 -12.47
CA THR A 59 1.47 -15.12 -12.93
C THR A 59 1.74 -15.75 -14.31
N ARG A 60 0.73 -16.36 -14.96
CA ARG A 60 0.93 -17.14 -16.20
C ARG A 60 -0.04 -16.79 -17.33
N ARG A 61 -0.37 -15.52 -17.55
CA ARG A 61 -0.94 -15.11 -18.83
C ARG A 61 -0.11 -13.99 -19.47
N PRO A 62 0.24 -14.10 -20.76
CA PRO A 62 0.98 -13.07 -21.48
C PRO A 62 0.01 -11.97 -21.85
N TRP A 63 -0.33 -11.10 -20.90
CA TRP A 63 -1.04 -9.85 -21.16
C TRP A 63 -0.03 -8.70 -21.13
N PRO A 64 -0.18 -7.64 -21.95
CA PRO A 64 0.79 -6.55 -22.03
C PRO A 64 0.83 -5.67 -20.77
N TYR A 65 0.00 -5.94 -19.77
CA TYR A 65 -0.16 -5.13 -18.57
C TYR A 65 0.29 -5.93 -17.35
N ILE A 66 1.56 -5.78 -16.97
CA ILE A 66 2.13 -6.48 -15.81
C ILE A 66 1.64 -5.81 -14.53
N ARG A 67 0.70 -6.44 -13.82
CA ARG A 67 0.26 -6.08 -12.45
C ARG A 67 1.35 -6.46 -11.44
N ASP A 68 2.53 -5.85 -11.53
CA ASP A 68 3.58 -6.07 -10.54
C ASP A 68 3.28 -5.24 -9.30
N ARG A 69 3.25 -5.89 -8.13
CA ARG A 69 3.32 -5.20 -6.84
C ARG A 69 4.63 -4.42 -6.84
N LEU A 70 4.57 -3.10 -6.93
CA LEU A 70 5.78 -2.26 -6.96
C LEU A 70 6.64 -2.59 -5.74
N THR A 71 7.76 -3.27 -5.97
CA THR A 71 8.78 -3.51 -4.94
C THR A 71 9.74 -2.34 -4.97
N PHE A 72 10.12 -1.87 -3.80
CA PHE A 72 11.07 -0.77 -3.64
C PHE A 72 12.40 -1.34 -3.16
N PRO A 73 13.27 -1.82 -4.08
CA PRO A 73 14.52 -2.43 -3.68
C PRO A 73 15.43 -1.39 -3.03
N PRO A 74 16.27 -1.78 -2.07
CA PRO A 74 17.36 -0.96 -1.55
C PRO A 74 18.05 -0.12 -2.62
N LEU A 75 18.22 1.17 -2.35
CA LEU A 75 19.00 2.04 -3.22
C LEU A 75 20.46 2.01 -2.77
N ASP A 76 21.36 1.79 -3.70
CA ASP A 76 22.81 1.96 -3.46
C ASP A 76 23.13 3.46 -3.39
N ALA A 77 22.76 4.06 -2.26
CA ALA A 77 22.90 5.48 -2.00
C ALA A 77 23.28 5.72 -0.54
N PRO A 78 24.13 6.73 -0.26
CA PRO A 78 24.56 7.00 1.10
C PRO A 78 23.38 7.46 1.97
N VAL A 79 23.52 7.24 3.27
CA VAL A 79 22.60 7.73 4.30
C VAL A 79 22.45 9.25 4.19
N VAL A 80 21.22 9.74 4.33
CA VAL A 80 20.88 11.16 4.23
C VAL A 80 20.11 11.66 5.43
N ASN A 81 20.18 12.98 5.62
CA ASN A 81 19.34 13.70 6.56
C ASN A 81 18.25 14.44 5.79
N VAL A 82 16.99 14.15 6.12
CA VAL A 82 15.81 14.76 5.51
C VAL A 82 15.10 15.63 6.55
N SER A 83 14.96 16.91 6.26
CA SER A 83 14.20 17.83 7.10
C SER A 83 12.70 17.53 7.03
N SER A 84 12.01 17.64 8.16
CA SER A 84 10.56 17.51 8.22
C SER A 84 9.89 18.67 7.48
N ALA A 85 8.99 18.38 6.55
CA ALA A 85 8.18 19.40 5.90
C ALA A 85 7.08 19.99 6.82
N VAL A 86 6.79 19.35 7.96
CA VAL A 86 5.67 19.70 8.85
C VAL A 86 6.15 20.24 10.20
N SER A 87 7.40 19.96 10.58
CA SER A 87 7.91 20.33 11.90
C SER A 87 9.28 20.96 11.74
N GLU A 88 9.32 22.28 11.79
CA GLU A 88 10.54 23.06 11.61
C GLU A 88 11.65 22.60 12.57
N GLY A 89 12.89 22.59 12.08
CA GLY A 89 14.07 22.17 12.85
C GLY A 89 14.20 20.65 13.08
N LYS A 90 13.18 19.85 12.76
CA LYS A 90 13.27 18.39 12.92
C LYS A 90 13.89 17.74 11.70
N VAL A 91 14.91 16.91 11.94
CA VAL A 91 15.64 16.18 10.90
C VAL A 91 15.52 14.68 11.14
N TYR A 92 15.34 13.93 10.06
CA TYR A 92 15.27 12.47 10.08
C TYR A 92 16.44 11.87 9.33
N ARG A 93 17.09 10.87 9.93
CA ARG A 93 18.11 10.07 9.28
C ARG A 93 17.40 9.00 8.45
N VAL A 94 17.74 8.93 7.17
CA VAL A 94 17.18 7.98 6.20
C VAL A 94 18.32 7.19 5.60
N ASP A 95 18.24 5.86 5.68
CA ASP A 95 19.18 4.93 5.05
C ASP A 95 18.48 4.25 3.88
N PRO A 96 18.79 4.64 2.63
CA PRO A 96 18.16 4.08 1.44
C PRO A 96 18.62 2.65 1.12
N ALA A 97 19.82 2.26 1.55
CA ALA A 97 20.36 0.92 1.33
C ALA A 97 19.74 -0.08 2.32
N ALA A 98 19.51 0.33 3.57
CA ALA A 98 18.82 -0.50 4.55
C ALA A 98 17.29 -0.37 4.51
N LEU A 99 16.75 0.58 3.73
CA LEU A 99 15.35 0.99 3.74
C LEU A 99 14.86 1.29 5.16
N THR A 100 15.59 2.15 5.85
CA THR A 100 15.25 2.58 7.21
C THR A 100 15.12 4.09 7.34
N CYS A 101 14.32 4.51 8.31
CA CYS A 101 14.15 5.92 8.65
C CYS A 101 13.95 6.09 10.16
N SER A 102 14.52 7.14 10.74
CA SER A 102 14.36 7.45 12.16
C SER A 102 13.00 8.07 12.53
N CYS A 103 12.08 8.25 11.57
CA CYS A 103 10.79 8.87 11.85
C CYS A 103 9.84 7.94 12.62
N LYS A 104 8.95 8.53 13.43
CA LYS A 104 7.99 7.78 14.28
C LYS A 104 7.10 6.84 13.47
N TYR A 105 6.64 7.25 12.28
CA TYR A 105 5.84 6.39 11.40
C TYR A 105 6.59 5.10 11.05
N PHE A 106 7.85 5.22 10.65
CA PHE A 106 8.68 4.08 10.30
C PHE A 106 8.89 3.17 11.49
N LEU A 107 9.30 3.73 12.63
CA LEU A 107 9.59 2.94 13.84
C LEU A 107 8.36 2.16 14.35
N LEU A 108 7.16 2.71 14.20
CA LEU A 108 5.92 2.07 14.66
C LEU A 108 5.31 1.10 13.65
N ARG A 109 5.45 1.37 12.35
CA ARG A 109 4.81 0.58 11.28
C ARG A 109 5.82 0.00 10.29
N GLY A 110 6.58 0.86 9.61
CA GLY A 110 7.45 0.46 8.51
C GLY A 110 8.55 -0.54 8.88
N ALA A 111 9.10 -0.46 10.10
CA ALA A 111 10.17 -1.36 10.55
C ALA A 111 9.75 -2.83 10.62
N ARG A 112 8.45 -3.12 10.76
CA ARG A 112 7.89 -4.47 10.82
C ARG A 112 7.48 -5.01 9.45
N ALA A 113 7.43 -4.15 8.43
CA ALA A 113 7.14 -4.55 7.07
C ALA A 113 8.37 -5.17 6.42
N GLU A 114 8.13 -6.09 5.49
CA GLU A 114 9.17 -6.74 4.68
C GLU A 114 10.00 -5.70 3.92
N VAL A 115 11.28 -6.03 3.72
CA VAL A 115 12.18 -5.22 2.88
C VAL A 115 11.66 -5.26 1.44
N GLY A 116 11.60 -4.11 0.78
CA GLY A 116 10.98 -4.00 -0.55
C GLY A 116 9.49 -3.66 -0.53
N SER A 117 8.82 -3.79 0.61
CA SER A 117 7.39 -3.52 0.74
C SER A 117 7.09 -2.02 0.79
N LYS A 118 6.01 -1.58 0.13
CA LYS A 118 5.58 -0.17 0.15
C LYS A 118 5.30 0.35 1.57
N GLU A 119 4.87 -0.51 2.48
CA GLU A 119 4.52 -0.19 3.86
C GLU A 119 5.74 0.27 4.66
N ARG A 120 6.94 -0.09 4.19
CA ARG A 120 8.23 0.36 4.72
C ARG A 120 8.57 1.79 4.28
N LEU A 121 7.94 2.31 3.23
CA LEU A 121 8.18 3.65 2.70
C LEU A 121 7.42 4.73 3.46
N CYS A 122 8.03 5.23 4.53
CA CYS A 122 7.59 6.50 5.13
C CYS A 122 7.75 7.66 4.14
N ARG A 123 7.13 8.81 4.44
CA ARG A 123 7.25 10.03 3.62
C ARG A 123 8.70 10.39 3.28
N HIS A 124 9.62 10.26 4.22
CA HIS A 124 11.04 10.60 4.00
C HIS A 124 11.74 9.61 3.08
N LEU A 125 11.48 8.31 3.21
CA LEU A 125 11.99 7.30 2.27
C LEU A 125 11.41 7.53 0.87
N ARG A 126 10.11 7.83 0.75
CA ARG A 126 9.47 8.18 -0.52
C ARG A 126 10.14 9.38 -1.19
N GLN A 127 10.45 10.43 -0.41
CA GLN A 127 11.21 11.57 -0.92
C GLN A 127 12.58 11.15 -1.46
N VAL A 128 13.33 10.34 -0.72
CA VAL A 128 14.66 9.89 -1.17
C VAL A 128 14.55 9.00 -2.41
N TYR A 129 13.54 8.13 -2.51
CA TYR A 129 13.26 7.37 -3.73
C TYR A 129 12.90 8.25 -4.90
N ALA A 130 12.07 9.25 -4.68
CA ALA A 130 11.69 10.19 -5.71
C ALA A 130 12.91 10.97 -6.23
N ASP A 131 13.86 11.29 -5.37
CA ASP A 131 15.02 12.12 -5.74
C ASP A 131 16.20 11.32 -6.26
N ARG A 132 16.37 10.07 -5.82
CA ARG A 132 17.54 9.24 -6.13
C ARG A 132 17.21 7.93 -6.85
N GLY A 133 16.00 7.44 -6.69
CA GLY A 133 15.51 6.30 -7.46
C GLY A 133 15.29 6.74 -8.91
N VAL A 134 15.81 5.96 -9.85
CA VAL A 134 15.53 6.16 -11.27
C VAL A 134 14.10 5.70 -11.53
N LEU A 135 13.14 6.56 -11.21
CA LEU A 135 11.71 6.30 -11.33
C LEU A 135 11.13 7.13 -12.46
N ALA A 136 10.17 6.55 -13.20
CA ALA A 136 9.41 7.30 -14.17
C ALA A 136 8.71 8.50 -13.49
N PRO A 137 8.62 9.68 -14.15
CA PRO A 137 8.00 10.88 -13.56
C PRO A 137 6.60 10.65 -12.99
N VAL A 138 5.78 9.85 -13.68
CA VAL A 138 4.43 9.51 -13.22
C VAL A 138 4.46 8.73 -11.90
N VAL A 139 5.39 7.76 -11.76
CA VAL A 139 5.57 6.97 -10.53
C VAL A 139 6.09 7.85 -9.39
N LYS A 140 7.02 8.76 -9.70
CA LYS A 140 7.50 9.76 -8.74
C LYS A 140 6.34 10.61 -8.20
N MET A 141 5.43 11.06 -9.07
CA MET A 141 4.25 11.80 -8.64
C MET A 141 3.37 10.94 -7.73
N VAL A 142 3.02 9.71 -8.14
CA VAL A 142 2.16 8.84 -7.30
C VAL A 142 2.76 8.64 -5.90
N LEU A 143 4.08 8.44 -5.82
CA LEU A 143 4.79 8.27 -4.54
C LEU A 143 4.74 9.50 -3.65
N LEU A 144 4.84 10.69 -4.24
CA LEU A 144 4.93 11.95 -3.51
C LEU A 144 3.55 12.54 -3.16
N ASP A 145 2.59 12.41 -4.07
CA ASP A 145 1.27 13.03 -3.97
C ASP A 145 0.37 12.29 -2.97
N ASP A 146 0.39 10.95 -2.99
CA ASP A 146 -0.59 10.21 -2.20
C ASP A 146 -0.07 9.89 -0.80
N VAL A 147 -0.55 10.64 0.19
CA VAL A 147 -0.38 10.30 1.61
C VAL A 147 -1.03 8.93 1.92
N HIS A 148 -2.04 8.54 1.13
CA HIS A 148 -2.73 7.24 1.16
C HIS A 148 -2.10 6.21 0.21
N PHE A 149 -0.93 6.49 -0.38
CA PHE A 149 -0.14 5.47 -1.08
C PHE A 149 0.24 4.29 -0.17
N CYS A 150 0.22 4.53 1.15
CA CYS A 150 0.38 3.48 2.16
C CYS A 150 -0.85 2.56 2.28
N GLU A 151 -2.01 2.96 1.75
CA GLU A 151 -3.28 2.25 1.77
C GLU A 151 -3.60 1.49 0.48
N THR A 152 -2.98 1.87 -0.66
CA THR A 152 -3.20 1.21 -1.94
C THR A 152 -2.37 -0.05 -2.07
N ASP A 153 -3.02 -1.22 -2.03
CA ASP A 153 -2.33 -2.51 -2.06
C ASP A 153 -1.68 -2.84 -3.39
N GLN A 154 -2.08 -2.15 -4.44
CA GLN A 154 -1.69 -2.43 -5.81
C GLN A 154 -1.37 -1.11 -6.52
N LEU A 155 -0.26 -1.09 -7.24
CA LEU A 155 0.13 -0.01 -8.13
C LEU A 155 0.56 -0.64 -9.45
N TRP A 156 0.05 -0.10 -10.55
CA TRP A 156 0.52 -0.38 -11.89
C TRP A 156 1.02 0.92 -12.53
N SER A 157 2.01 0.84 -13.41
CA SER A 157 2.40 1.95 -14.27
C SER A 157 2.80 1.46 -15.65
N GLY A 158 2.49 2.23 -16.67
CA GLY A 158 2.84 1.95 -18.06
C GLY A 158 2.38 3.07 -18.97
N GLU A 159 2.07 2.73 -20.21
CA GLU A 159 1.54 3.66 -21.19
C GLU A 159 0.20 3.13 -21.73
N VAL A 160 -0.74 4.05 -21.92
CA VAL A 160 -2.03 3.78 -22.58
C VAL A 160 -2.14 4.76 -23.74
N GLU A 161 -2.13 4.22 -24.96
CA GLU A 161 -2.12 5.01 -26.21
C GLU A 161 -0.93 6.00 -26.29
N GLY A 162 0.24 5.59 -25.80
CA GLY A 162 1.45 6.42 -25.79
C GLY A 162 1.44 7.53 -24.72
N VAL A 163 0.42 7.56 -23.85
CA VAL A 163 0.36 8.48 -22.71
C VAL A 163 0.76 7.71 -21.45
N PRO A 164 1.73 8.20 -20.65
CA PRO A 164 2.09 7.54 -19.40
C PRO A 164 0.93 7.57 -18.39
N VAL A 165 0.64 6.41 -17.82
CA VAL A 165 -0.43 6.19 -16.84
C VAL A 165 0.12 5.40 -15.65
N ALA A 166 -0.30 5.77 -14.45
CA ALA A 166 -0.19 4.94 -13.25
C ALA A 166 -1.56 4.74 -12.61
N ILE A 167 -1.83 3.54 -12.12
CA ILE A 167 -3.10 3.16 -11.52
C ILE A 167 -2.85 2.54 -10.16
N ALA A 168 -3.44 3.14 -9.12
CA ALA A 168 -3.34 2.67 -7.74
C ALA A 168 -4.72 2.28 -7.22
N TRP A 169 -4.82 1.14 -6.54
CA TRP A 169 -6.06 0.69 -5.92
C TRP A 169 -5.81 -0.19 -4.70
N ARG A 170 -6.85 -0.33 -3.89
CA ARG A 170 -6.91 -1.26 -2.76
C ARG A 170 -7.83 -2.42 -3.13
N GLU A 171 -7.45 -3.63 -2.74
CA GLU A 171 -8.32 -4.79 -2.94
C GLU A 171 -9.61 -4.62 -2.12
N GLY A 172 -10.76 -4.78 -2.78
CA GLY A 172 -12.08 -4.61 -2.16
C GLY A 172 -12.59 -3.16 -2.11
N ASP A 173 -11.79 -2.16 -2.49
CA ASP A 173 -12.27 -0.79 -2.68
C ASP A 173 -12.83 -0.64 -4.10
N PRO A 174 -14.06 -0.13 -4.29
CA PRO A 174 -14.60 0.11 -5.62
C PRO A 174 -13.96 1.30 -6.33
N TRP A 175 -13.15 2.12 -5.65
CA TRP A 175 -12.46 3.26 -6.25
C TRP A 175 -11.03 2.91 -6.68
N VAL A 176 -10.69 3.37 -7.88
CA VAL A 176 -9.36 3.29 -8.45
C VAL A 176 -8.82 4.69 -8.69
N ALA A 177 -7.62 4.98 -8.19
CA ALA A 177 -6.91 6.22 -8.45
C ALA A 177 -6.08 6.07 -9.72
N ILE A 178 -6.23 7.02 -10.64
CA ILE A 178 -5.60 7.00 -11.96
C ILE A 178 -4.81 8.28 -12.11
N TYR A 179 -3.56 8.16 -12.48
CA TYR A 179 -2.63 9.25 -12.69
C TYR A 179 -2.20 9.23 -14.15
N THR A 180 -2.38 10.32 -14.86
CA THR A 180 -2.04 10.40 -16.28
C THR A 180 -1.67 11.82 -16.67
N GLN A 181 -0.95 11.96 -17.77
CA GLN A 181 -0.54 13.26 -18.29
C GLN A 181 -1.77 14.11 -18.68
N SER A 182 -1.80 15.38 -18.25
CA SER A 182 -2.90 16.32 -18.47
C SER A 182 -2.62 17.37 -19.55
N ASN A 183 -1.35 17.56 -19.91
CA ASN A 183 -0.92 18.58 -20.86
C ASN A 183 -0.66 18.02 -22.27
N GLN A 184 -0.40 18.88 -23.25
CA GLN A 184 -0.25 18.47 -24.65
C GLN A 184 1.07 17.73 -24.89
N LEU A 185 1.11 16.92 -25.96
CA LEU A 185 2.37 16.40 -26.50
C LEU A 185 3.32 17.57 -26.79
N ASN A 186 4.58 17.47 -26.36
CA ASN A 186 5.64 18.50 -26.44
C ASN A 186 5.64 19.59 -25.36
N GLN A 187 4.81 19.47 -24.32
CA GLN A 187 4.93 20.30 -23.11
C GLN A 187 5.60 19.49 -21.98
N GLU A 188 6.28 20.18 -21.06
CA GLU A 188 6.86 19.56 -19.86
C GLU A 188 5.81 18.74 -19.11
N PRO A 189 5.96 17.42 -18.93
CA PRO A 189 4.90 16.55 -18.46
C PRO A 189 4.24 17.03 -17.15
N GLU A 190 2.96 17.35 -17.23
CA GLU A 190 2.12 17.64 -16.06
C GLU A 190 1.19 16.45 -15.87
N PHE A 191 1.20 15.86 -14.67
CA PHE A 191 0.38 14.70 -14.34
C PHE A 191 -0.74 15.10 -13.40
N GLN A 192 -1.93 14.55 -13.64
CA GLN A 192 -3.11 14.78 -12.80
C GLN A 192 -3.69 13.47 -12.30
N ARG A 193 -4.33 13.55 -11.12
CA ARG A 193 -5.08 12.47 -10.51
C ARG A 193 -6.56 12.52 -10.89
N TYR A 194 -7.10 11.37 -11.25
CA TYR A 194 -8.50 11.07 -11.46
C TYR A 194 -8.89 9.90 -10.55
N ASN A 195 -10.17 9.76 -10.25
CA ASN A 195 -10.68 8.57 -9.57
C ASN A 195 -11.82 7.97 -10.40
N PHE A 196 -11.87 6.66 -10.49
CA PHE A 196 -12.89 5.93 -11.23
C PHE A 196 -13.55 4.89 -10.32
N HIS A 197 -14.88 4.85 -10.32
CA HIS A 197 -15.65 3.89 -9.56
C HIS A 197 -15.94 2.67 -10.42
N LEU A 198 -15.45 1.49 -10.02
CA LEU A 198 -15.60 0.24 -10.76
C LEU A 198 -17.08 -0.16 -10.87
N ASP A 199 -17.82 -0.27 -9.77
CA ASP A 199 -19.21 -0.76 -9.85
C ASP A 199 -20.17 0.16 -10.63
N ARG A 200 -19.93 1.47 -10.57
CA ARG A 200 -20.77 2.49 -11.23
C ARG A 200 -20.28 2.85 -12.63
N ALA A 201 -19.11 2.35 -13.03
CA ALA A 201 -18.44 2.67 -14.29
C ALA A 201 -18.32 4.19 -14.55
N CYS A 202 -18.06 4.99 -13.52
CA CYS A 202 -18.08 6.46 -13.63
C CYS A 202 -16.84 7.13 -13.04
N TRP A 203 -16.47 8.25 -13.63
CA TRP A 203 -15.44 9.14 -13.10
C TRP A 203 -15.95 9.94 -11.90
N ALA A 204 -15.11 10.12 -10.89
CA ALA A 204 -15.39 11.01 -9.77
C ALA A 204 -15.62 12.44 -10.27
N ASP A 205 -16.66 13.09 -9.74
CA ASP A 205 -17.03 14.48 -10.04
C ASP A 205 -17.20 14.79 -11.55
N GLY A 206 -17.42 13.76 -12.38
CA GLY A 206 -17.50 13.90 -13.85
C GLY A 206 -16.17 14.26 -14.52
N ARG A 207 -15.05 14.26 -13.80
CA ARG A 207 -13.73 14.62 -14.33
C ARG A 207 -13.03 13.40 -14.92
N MET A 208 -12.85 13.38 -16.23
CA MET A 208 -12.16 12.30 -16.94
C MET A 208 -10.81 12.75 -17.52
N PRO A 209 -9.87 11.81 -17.74
CA PRO A 209 -8.66 12.07 -18.52
C PRO A 209 -8.97 12.63 -19.90
N LYS A 210 -8.19 13.61 -20.33
CA LYS A 210 -8.45 14.31 -21.60
C LYS A 210 -8.15 13.47 -22.84
N TYR A 211 -7.14 12.59 -22.78
CA TYR A 211 -6.55 11.98 -23.97
C TYR A 211 -6.89 10.49 -24.12
N ASN A 212 -6.96 9.75 -23.03
CA ASN A 212 -7.01 8.28 -23.03
C ASN A 212 -8.13 7.71 -22.13
N ALA A 213 -9.17 8.50 -21.81
CA ALA A 213 -10.24 8.05 -20.91
C ALA A 213 -10.93 6.76 -21.37
N THR A 214 -11.27 6.65 -22.66
CA THR A 214 -11.92 5.45 -23.22
C THR A 214 -11.01 4.23 -23.14
N ALA A 215 -9.73 4.38 -23.52
CA ALA A 215 -8.75 3.30 -23.48
C ALA A 215 -8.47 2.84 -22.04
N ILE A 216 -8.38 3.78 -21.08
CA ILE A 216 -8.24 3.45 -19.65
C ILE A 216 -9.45 2.67 -19.16
N ARG A 217 -10.67 3.06 -19.53
CA ARG A 217 -11.90 2.33 -19.16
C ARG A 217 -11.91 0.91 -19.70
N GLN A 218 -11.55 0.72 -20.97
CA GLN A 218 -11.42 -0.62 -21.56
C GLN A 218 -10.37 -1.45 -20.82
N MET A 219 -9.20 -0.88 -20.52
CA MET A 219 -8.16 -1.57 -19.76
C MET A 219 -8.65 -1.99 -18.37
N LEU A 220 -9.39 -1.14 -17.67
CA LEU A 220 -10.02 -1.49 -16.39
C LEU A 220 -11.07 -2.59 -16.55
N ALA A 221 -11.89 -2.55 -17.62
CA ALA A 221 -12.84 -3.61 -17.97
C ALA A 221 -12.14 -4.97 -18.08
N ASP A 222 -11.02 -4.99 -18.80
CA ASP A 222 -10.24 -6.19 -19.05
C ASP A 222 -9.56 -6.70 -17.78
N TRP A 223 -9.03 -5.80 -16.93
CA TRP A 223 -8.34 -6.17 -15.69
C TRP A 223 -9.29 -6.72 -14.62
N PHE A 224 -10.45 -6.10 -14.45
CA PHE A 224 -11.42 -6.47 -13.42
C PHE A 224 -12.48 -7.44 -13.94
N GLY A 225 -12.48 -7.77 -15.24
CA GLY A 225 -13.37 -8.74 -15.86
C GLY A 225 -14.83 -8.27 -15.92
N ASP A 226 -15.07 -6.96 -16.05
CA ASP A 226 -16.42 -6.37 -16.04
C ASP A 226 -16.68 -5.57 -17.33
N GLN A 227 -17.48 -6.14 -18.24
CA GLN A 227 -17.83 -5.51 -19.51
C GLN A 227 -18.71 -4.26 -19.38
N ARG A 228 -19.27 -3.98 -18.20
CA ARG A 228 -19.97 -2.70 -17.98
C ARG A 228 -19.00 -1.51 -18.00
N LEU A 229 -17.72 -1.77 -17.75
CA LEU A 229 -16.69 -0.74 -17.75
C LEU A 229 -16.33 -0.26 -19.16
N SER A 230 -16.53 -1.09 -20.20
CA SER A 230 -16.22 -0.78 -21.60
C SER A 230 -17.28 0.05 -22.33
N ALA A 231 -18.45 0.30 -21.72
CA ALA A 231 -19.62 0.93 -22.35
C ALA A 231 -19.60 2.46 -22.40
#